data_AF-A0A1F6HL91-F1
#
_entry.id   AF-A0A1F6HL91-F1
#
_cell.length_a   1.000
_cell.length_b   1.000
_cell.length_c   1.000
_cell.angle_alpha   90.00
_cell.angle_beta   90.00
_cell.angle_gamma   90.00
#
_symmetry.space_group_name_H-M   'P 1'
#
loop_
_entity.id
_entity.type
_entity.pdbx_description
1 polymer ?
#
loop_
_entity_poly.entity_id
_entity_poly.type
_entity_poly.pdbx_seq_one_letter_code
_entity_poly.pdbx_strand_id
1 'polypeptide(L)'
;MPELINGLSKISLLRHFANFHGALGMFSLIFLGAGIVLYFFTTKIKLAVNWLRLILLGLFINLSLLDIAGLSIYTAYRAENGPRTILKASKETAWLHTIVFEHKEFLAFAPPVLIFTALFIVLKTGDSFGDKQKLNYLRLAVISCLILSLLFVLIVASEAVLVTKVAPI
;
A
#
# COMPACT_ATOMS: atom_id res chain seq x y z
N MET A 1 22.58 24.57 -11.41
CA MET A 1 21.12 24.86 -11.32
C MET A 1 20.37 24.68 -12.63
N PRO A 2 20.80 25.22 -13.79
CA PRO A 2 20.08 25.03 -15.06
C PRO A 2 20.04 23.57 -15.54
N GLU A 3 21.10 22.79 -15.27
CA GLU A 3 21.14 21.35 -15.58
C GLU A 3 20.20 20.51 -14.69
N LEU A 4 19.98 20.95 -13.44
CA LEU A 4 19.03 20.30 -12.53
C LEU A 4 17.59 20.52 -13.00
N ILE A 5 17.28 21.76 -13.42
CA ILE A 5 15.98 22.15 -13.96
C ILE A 5 15.73 21.48 -15.32
N ASN A 6 16.74 21.41 -16.19
CA ASN A 6 16.68 20.69 -17.47
C ASN A 6 16.63 19.15 -17.30
N GLY A 7 17.22 18.61 -16.23
CA GLY A 7 17.11 17.19 -15.89
C GLY A 7 15.71 16.84 -15.39
N LEU A 8 15.12 17.69 -14.55
CA LEU A 8 13.75 17.56 -14.05
C LEU A 8 12.70 17.74 -15.16
N SER A 9 12.93 18.63 -16.13
CA SER A 9 12.03 18.87 -17.26
C SER A 9 12.06 17.77 -18.34
N LYS A 10 13.15 16.97 -18.40
CA LYS A 10 13.30 15.86 -19.35
C LYS A 10 12.65 14.55 -18.90
N ILE A 11 12.34 14.43 -17.61
CA ILE A 11 11.66 13.26 -17.07
C ILE A 11 10.15 13.51 -17.15
N SER A 12 9.43 12.71 -17.94
CA SER A 12 7.96 12.73 -18.00
C SER A 12 7.37 12.76 -16.58
N LEU A 13 6.40 13.65 -16.35
CA LEU A 13 5.63 13.75 -15.10
C LEU A 13 5.15 12.38 -14.61
N LEU A 14 4.79 11.49 -15.54
CA LEU A 14 4.35 10.13 -15.28
C LEU A 14 5.41 9.27 -14.58
N ARG A 15 6.69 9.44 -14.96
CA ARG A 15 7.81 8.71 -14.36
C ARG A 15 8.10 9.18 -12.93
N HIS A 16 7.91 10.46 -12.64
CA HIS A 16 7.97 10.96 -11.26
C HIS A 16 6.84 10.38 -10.40
N PHE A 17 5.61 10.33 -10.92
CA PHE A 17 4.49 9.69 -10.23
C PHE A 17 4.72 8.19 -10.02
N ALA A 18 5.25 7.47 -11.01
CA ALA A 18 5.60 6.05 -10.88
C ALA A 18 6.66 5.80 -9.80
N ASN A 19 7.71 6.61 -9.76
CA ASN A 19 8.75 6.52 -8.72
C ASN A 19 8.19 6.86 -7.33
N PHE A 20 7.35 7.89 -7.24
CA PHE A 20 6.69 8.27 -5.99
C PHE A 20 5.76 7.16 -5.48
N HIS A 21 4.95 6.56 -6.36
CA HIS A 21 4.12 5.40 -6.04
C HIS A 21 4.97 4.21 -5.55
N GLY A 22 6.09 3.92 -6.23
CA GLY A 22 7.04 2.90 -5.78
C GLY A 22 7.60 3.17 -4.38
N ALA A 23 7.98 4.42 -4.09
CA ALA A 23 8.46 4.83 -2.77
C ALA A 23 7.39 4.65 -1.67
N LEU A 24 6.13 5.04 -1.95
CA LEU A 24 5.00 4.81 -1.04
C LEU A 24 4.77 3.31 -0.78
N GLY A 25 4.96 2.46 -1.79
CA GLY A 25 4.93 1.00 -1.63
C GLY A 25 5.99 0.50 -0.64
N MET A 26 7.23 1.00 -0.77
CA MET A 26 8.32 0.66 0.16
C MET A 26 8.03 1.15 1.59
N PHE A 27 7.55 2.38 1.75
CA PHE A 27 7.17 2.91 3.05
C PHE A 27 6.04 2.10 3.70
N SER A 28 5.09 1.60 2.90
CA SER A 28 4.03 0.71 3.40
C SER A 28 4.61 -0.52 4.10
N LEU A 29 5.63 -1.16 3.51
CA LEU A 29 6.28 -2.33 4.09
C LEU A 29 7.01 -1.99 5.39
N ILE A 30 7.70 -0.85 5.45
CA ILE A 30 8.39 -0.38 6.66
C ILE A 30 7.38 -0.14 7.78
N PHE A 31 6.28 0.58 7.49
CA PHE A 31 5.23 0.86 8.46
C PHE A 31 4.50 -0.41 8.92
N LEU A 32 4.21 -1.35 8.02
CA LEU A 32 3.60 -2.64 8.35
C LEU A 32 4.51 -3.44 9.29
N GLY A 33 5.81 -3.54 8.96
CA GLY A 33 6.79 -4.19 9.82
C GLY A 33 6.88 -3.54 11.21
N ALA A 34 6.97 -2.20 11.27
CA ALA A 34 6.97 -1.45 12.52
C ALA A 34 5.68 -1.68 13.33
N GLY A 35 4.51 -1.69 12.69
CA GLY A 35 3.22 -1.93 13.33
C GLY A 35 3.12 -3.33 13.93
N ILE A 36 3.57 -4.35 13.19
CA ILE A 36 3.61 -5.75 13.67
C ILE A 36 4.54 -5.87 14.87
N VAL A 37 5.75 -5.29 14.81
CA VAL A 37 6.70 -5.30 15.93
C VAL A 37 6.08 -4.61 17.14
N LEU A 38 5.60 -3.37 17.00
CA LEU A 38 5.03 -2.59 18.09
C LEU A 38 3.83 -3.28 18.73
N TYR A 39 2.98 -3.97 17.96
CA TYR A 39 1.87 -4.77 18.47
C TYR A 39 2.32 -5.74 19.58
N PHE A 40 3.45 -6.43 19.41
CA PHE A 40 3.98 -7.35 20.44
C PHE A 40 4.60 -6.64 21.64
N PHE A 41 5.00 -5.38 21.50
CA PHE A 41 5.51 -4.56 22.61
C PHE A 41 4.42 -3.84 23.40
N THR A 42 3.21 -3.71 22.87
CA THR A 42 2.10 -3.01 23.54
C THR A 42 1.70 -3.60 24.90
N THR A 43 1.97 -4.89 25.17
CA THR A 43 1.70 -5.50 26.48
C THR A 43 2.85 -5.34 27.48
N LYS A 44 4.00 -4.85 27.02
CA LYS A 44 5.24 -4.73 27.81
C LYS A 44 5.58 -3.28 28.12
N ILE A 45 5.29 -2.38 27.19
CA ILE A 45 5.68 -0.97 27.26
C ILE A 45 4.43 -0.13 26.97
N LYS A 46 3.99 0.66 27.96
CA LYS A 46 2.80 1.52 27.81
C LYS A 46 2.92 2.49 26.63
N LEU A 47 4.11 3.06 26.43
CA LEU A 47 4.41 3.97 25.33
C LEU A 47 4.30 3.32 23.94
N ALA A 48 4.47 1.99 23.83
CA ALA A 48 4.36 1.29 22.55
C ALA A 48 2.95 1.37 21.95
N VAL A 49 1.90 1.55 22.77
CA VAL A 49 0.54 1.79 22.27
C VAL A 49 0.46 3.12 21.52
N ASN A 50 1.08 4.18 22.05
CA ASN A 50 1.10 5.49 21.39
C ASN A 50 1.89 5.42 20.07
N TRP A 51 3.05 4.76 20.08
CA TRP A 51 3.81 4.54 18.85
C TRP A 51 3.04 3.72 17.82
N LEU A 52 2.31 2.69 18.26
CA LEU A 52 1.45 1.90 17.38
C LEU A 52 0.37 2.76 16.73
N ARG A 53 -0.28 3.68 17.47
CA ARG A 53 -1.26 4.61 16.90
C ARG A 53 -0.63 5.50 15.83
N LEU A 54 0.54 6.07 16.10
CA LEU A 54 1.24 6.93 15.14
C LEU A 54 1.65 6.17 13.89
N ILE A 55 2.16 4.94 14.05
CA ILE A 55 2.53 4.07 12.92
C ILE A 55 1.31 3.66 12.11
N LEU A 56 0.19 3.29 12.75
CA LEU A 56 -1.05 2.95 12.05
C LEU A 56 -1.65 4.15 11.31
N LEU A 57 -1.59 5.35 11.89
CA LEU A 57 -2.02 6.59 11.23
C LEU A 57 -1.14 6.91 10.02
N GLY A 58 0.19 6.87 10.21
CA GLY A 58 1.15 7.07 9.12
C GLY A 58 0.96 6.06 8.00
N LEU A 59 0.76 4.78 8.33
CA LEU A 59 0.46 3.72 7.37
C LEU A 59 -0.84 3.97 6.61
N PHE A 60 -1.92 4.37 7.31
CA PHE A 60 -3.20 4.66 6.67
C PHE A 60 -3.08 5.81 5.65
N ILE A 61 -2.41 6.90 6.04
CA ILE A 61 -2.13 8.04 5.16
C ILE A 61 -1.28 7.58 3.97
N ASN A 62 -0.22 6.82 4.23
CA ASN A 62 0.69 6.33 3.19
C ASN A 62 -0.02 5.41 2.17
N LEU A 63 -0.87 4.48 2.63
CA LEU A 63 -1.67 3.62 1.76
C LEU A 63 -2.71 4.42 0.96
N SER A 64 -3.35 5.41 1.58
CA SER A 64 -4.30 6.29 0.86
C SER A 64 -3.61 7.09 -0.24
N LEU A 65 -2.40 7.62 0.03
CA LEU A 65 -1.58 8.30 -0.96
C LEU A 65 -1.09 7.34 -2.05
N LEU A 66 -0.78 6.09 -1.68
CA LEU A 66 -0.39 5.04 -2.63
C LEU A 66 -1.51 4.79 -3.63
N ASP A 67 -2.75 4.64 -3.17
CA ASP A 67 -3.92 4.43 -4.04
C ASP A 67 -4.17 5.65 -4.94
N ILE A 68 -4.10 6.87 -4.41
CA ILE A 68 -4.26 8.10 -5.20
C ILE A 68 -3.19 8.21 -6.30
N ALA A 69 -1.93 7.91 -5.96
CA ALA A 69 -0.84 7.90 -6.93
C ALA A 69 -1.04 6.77 -7.97
N GLY A 70 -1.53 5.61 -7.53
CA GLY A 70 -1.84 4.46 -8.39
C GLY A 70 -2.92 4.80 -9.41
N LEU A 71 -4.03 5.40 -8.96
CA LEU A 71 -5.12 5.87 -9.83
C LEU A 71 -4.67 6.94 -10.83
N SER A 72 -3.72 7.78 -10.45
CA SER A 72 -3.15 8.79 -11.35
C SER A 72 -2.35 8.14 -12.49
N ILE A 73 -1.55 7.12 -12.17
CA ILE A 73 -0.80 6.32 -13.16
C ILE A 73 -1.75 5.46 -14.00
N TYR A 74 -2.80 4.93 -13.38
CA TYR A 74 -3.82 4.08 -14.01
C TYR A 74 -4.49 4.76 -15.20
N THR A 75 -4.78 6.06 -15.10
CA THR A 75 -5.38 6.83 -16.18
C THR A 75 -4.49 6.81 -17.43
N ALA A 76 -3.18 6.96 -17.26
CA ALA A 76 -2.23 6.87 -18.37
C ALA A 76 -2.07 5.43 -18.90
N TYR A 77 -2.10 4.43 -18.01
CA TYR A 77 -2.08 3.02 -18.39
C TYR A 77 -3.25 2.65 -19.33
N ARG A 78 -4.45 3.20 -19.06
CA ARG A 78 -5.69 2.94 -19.82
C ARG A 78 -5.93 3.88 -21.01
N ALA A 79 -5.11 4.90 -21.20
CA ALA A 79 -5.25 5.84 -22.31
C ALA A 79 -5.16 5.11 -23.68
N GLU A 80 -5.71 5.74 -24.71
CA GLU A 80 -5.60 5.24 -26.09
C GLU A 80 -4.11 5.12 -26.47
N ASN A 81 -3.74 3.99 -27.09
CA ASN A 81 -2.34 3.60 -27.35
C ASN A 81 -1.43 3.47 -26.11
N GLY A 82 -2.00 3.43 -24.90
CA GLY A 82 -1.26 3.20 -23.66
C GLY A 82 -0.83 1.74 -23.44
N PRO A 83 -0.12 1.46 -22.34
CA PRO A 83 0.37 0.12 -21.98
C PRO A 83 -0.70 -0.99 -22.01
N ARG A 84 -1.97 -0.67 -21.71
CA ARG A 84 -3.09 -1.61 -21.86
C ARG A 84 -3.23 -2.15 -23.28
N THR A 85 -3.00 -1.34 -24.31
CA THR A 85 -3.13 -1.74 -25.71
C THR A 85 -2.09 -2.80 -26.07
N ILE A 86 -0.87 -2.66 -25.55
CA ILE A 86 0.22 -3.65 -25.72
C ILE A 86 -0.20 -4.99 -25.12
N LEU A 87 -0.78 -4.98 -23.92
CA LEU A 87 -1.22 -6.22 -23.24
C LEU A 87 -2.41 -6.86 -23.93
N LYS A 88 -3.31 -6.09 -24.55
CA LYS A 88 -4.45 -6.64 -25.28
C LYS A 88 -4.11 -7.05 -26.73
N ALA A 89 -2.93 -6.72 -27.22
CA ALA A 89 -2.54 -6.96 -28.61
C ALA A 89 -2.35 -8.45 -28.94
N SER A 90 -2.06 -9.31 -27.96
CA SER A 90 -1.92 -10.75 -28.16
C SER A 90 -2.72 -11.57 -27.14
N LYS A 91 -3.16 -12.77 -27.54
CA LYS A 91 -3.83 -13.70 -26.62
C LYS A 91 -2.90 -14.16 -25.48
N GLU A 92 -1.59 -14.14 -25.70
CA GLU A 92 -0.57 -14.58 -24.74
C GLU A 92 -0.38 -13.60 -23.58
N THR A 93 -0.64 -12.30 -23.80
CA THR A 93 -0.49 -11.25 -22.77
C THR A 93 -1.81 -10.67 -22.30
N ALA A 94 -2.92 -10.92 -23.01
CA ALA A 94 -4.24 -10.36 -22.66
C ALA A 94 -4.69 -10.69 -21.23
N TRP A 95 -4.40 -11.90 -20.75
CA TRP A 95 -4.75 -12.34 -19.39
C TRP A 95 -4.06 -11.51 -18.29
N LEU A 96 -2.88 -10.94 -18.56
CA LEU A 96 -2.19 -10.05 -17.62
C LEU A 96 -2.99 -8.79 -17.36
N HIS A 97 -3.71 -8.28 -18.36
CA HIS A 97 -4.64 -7.19 -18.14
C HIS A 97 -5.97 -7.70 -17.57
N THR A 98 -6.63 -8.65 -18.24
CA THR A 98 -8.03 -8.99 -17.90
C THR A 98 -8.19 -9.72 -16.56
N ILE A 99 -7.14 -10.39 -16.09
CA ILE A 99 -7.15 -11.11 -14.81
C ILE A 99 -6.26 -10.38 -13.82
N VAL A 100 -4.94 -10.34 -14.06
CA VAL A 100 -3.97 -9.87 -13.05
C VAL A 100 -4.14 -8.38 -12.74
N PHE A 101 -4.22 -7.53 -13.76
CA PHE A 101 -4.38 -6.09 -13.55
C PHE A 101 -5.75 -5.75 -12.97
N GLU A 102 -6.85 -6.35 -13.43
CA GLU A 102 -8.16 -6.07 -12.81
C GLU A 102 -8.25 -6.60 -11.37
N HIS A 103 -7.66 -7.76 -11.08
CA HIS A 103 -7.60 -8.33 -9.74
C HIS A 103 -6.82 -7.45 -8.75
N LYS A 104 -5.62 -6.99 -9.14
CA LYS A 104 -4.81 -6.13 -8.26
C LYS A 104 -5.51 -4.83 -7.93
N GLU A 105 -6.25 -4.26 -8.90
CA GLU A 105 -6.98 -3.00 -8.73
C GLU A 105 -8.16 -3.16 -7.77
N PHE A 106 -8.85 -4.30 -7.82
CA PHE A 106 -9.88 -4.63 -6.84
C PHE A 106 -9.29 -4.78 -5.43
N LEU A 107 -8.14 -5.45 -5.31
CA LEU A 107 -7.49 -5.69 -4.01
C LEU A 107 -6.80 -4.45 -3.42
N ALA A 108 -6.41 -3.47 -4.24
CA ALA A 108 -5.66 -2.29 -3.80
C ALA A 108 -6.37 -1.52 -2.68
N PHE A 109 -7.71 -1.53 -2.65
CA PHE A 109 -8.51 -0.83 -1.63
C PHE A 109 -8.66 -1.58 -0.30
N ALA A 110 -8.31 -2.87 -0.24
CA ALA A 110 -8.45 -3.64 1.00
C ALA A 110 -7.47 -3.22 2.11
N PRO A 111 -6.15 -3.02 1.84
CA PRO A 111 -5.19 -2.52 2.83
C PRO A 111 -5.63 -1.28 3.62
N PRO A 112 -6.01 -0.13 3.00
CA PRO A 112 -6.37 1.06 3.77
C PRO A 112 -7.58 0.84 4.69
N VAL A 113 -8.58 0.05 4.27
CA VAL A 113 -9.76 -0.28 5.09
C VAL A 113 -9.37 -1.12 6.31
N LEU A 114 -8.51 -2.13 6.13
CA LEU A 114 -8.01 -2.97 7.23
C LEU A 114 -7.18 -2.15 8.22
N ILE A 115 -6.29 -1.29 7.71
CA ILE A 115 -5.45 -0.44 8.57
C ILE A 115 -6.28 0.62 9.29
N PHE A 116 -7.29 1.21 8.65
CA PHE A 116 -8.22 2.12 9.32
C PHE A 116 -8.97 1.42 10.46
N THR A 117 -9.42 0.18 10.23
CA THR A 117 -10.07 -0.64 11.26
C THR A 117 -9.14 -0.88 12.44
N ALA A 118 -7.88 -1.28 12.19
CA ALA A 118 -6.88 -1.48 13.23
C ALA A 118 -6.61 -0.17 14.00
N LEU A 119 -6.41 0.94 13.29
CA LEU A 119 -6.20 2.26 13.88
C LEU A 119 -7.38 2.66 14.78
N PHE A 120 -8.61 2.50 14.30
CA PHE A 120 -9.82 2.81 15.05
C PHE A 120 -9.90 2.02 16.35
N ILE A 121 -9.62 0.71 16.31
CA ILE A 121 -9.60 -0.14 17.51
C ILE A 121 -8.56 0.39 18.51
N VAL A 122 -7.31 0.65 18.08
CA VAL A 122 -6.23 1.10 18.98
C VAL A 122 -6.50 2.51 19.53
N LEU A 123 -7.15 3.39 18.76
CA LEU A 123 -7.59 4.70 19.23
C LEU A 123 -8.69 4.60 20.28
N LYS A 124 -9.73 3.78 20.03
CA LYS A 124 -10.86 3.65 20.94
C LYS A 124 -10.53 2.91 22.23
N THR A 125 -9.64 1.94 22.17
CA THR A 125 -9.23 1.17 23.34
C THR A 125 -8.18 1.89 24.19
N GLY A 126 -7.52 2.92 23.64
CA GLY A 126 -6.61 3.75 24.41
C GLY A 126 -5.48 2.92 25.04
N ASP A 127 -5.06 3.30 26.25
CA ASP A 127 -3.97 2.60 26.96
C ASP A 127 -4.38 1.19 27.41
N SER A 128 -5.68 0.91 27.51
CA SER A 128 -6.18 -0.42 27.80
C SER A 128 -5.89 -1.42 26.69
N PHE A 129 -5.52 -0.98 25.48
CA PHE A 129 -5.11 -1.88 24.40
C PHE A 129 -3.98 -2.83 24.84
N GLY A 130 -3.06 -2.39 25.71
CA GLY A 130 -1.98 -3.22 26.24
C GLY A 130 -2.42 -4.33 27.19
N ASP A 131 -3.66 -4.30 27.69
CA ASP A 131 -4.21 -5.32 28.58
C ASP A 131 -4.70 -6.54 27.78
N LYS A 132 -3.85 -7.56 27.73
CA LYS A 132 -4.13 -8.81 27.01
C LYS A 132 -5.34 -9.55 27.57
N GLN A 133 -5.56 -9.51 28.89
CA GLN A 133 -6.65 -10.28 29.51
C GLN A 133 -8.00 -9.65 29.18
N LYS A 134 -8.06 -8.32 29.13
CA LYS A 134 -9.30 -7.58 28.88
C LYS A 134 -9.70 -7.52 27.41
N LEU A 135 -8.75 -7.35 26.48
CA LEU A 135 -9.04 -6.99 25.08
C LEU A 135 -8.52 -8.00 24.05
N ASN A 136 -8.36 -9.27 24.42
CA ASN A 136 -7.73 -10.29 23.57
C ASN A 136 -8.30 -10.35 22.13
N TYR A 137 -9.63 -10.34 21.98
CA TYR A 137 -10.27 -10.40 20.66
C TYR A 137 -10.00 -9.16 19.80
N LEU A 138 -10.05 -7.96 20.40
CA LEU A 138 -9.75 -6.72 19.69
C LEU A 138 -8.27 -6.63 19.30
N ARG A 139 -7.37 -7.12 20.16
CA ARG A 139 -5.95 -7.24 19.84
C ARG A 139 -5.73 -8.22 18.68
N LEU A 140 -6.41 -9.37 18.70
CA LEU A 140 -6.36 -10.34 17.61
C LEU A 140 -6.84 -9.72 16.30
N ALA A 141 -7.94 -8.96 16.32
CA ALA A 141 -8.44 -8.25 15.15
C ALA A 141 -7.39 -7.26 14.59
N VAL A 142 -6.69 -6.50 15.45
CA VAL A 142 -5.63 -5.57 15.02
C VAL A 142 -4.48 -6.30 14.33
N ILE A 143 -3.96 -7.38 14.91
CA ILE A 143 -2.87 -8.12 14.27
C ILE A 143 -3.33 -8.82 12.99
N SER A 144 -4.56 -9.35 12.94
CA SER A 144 -5.14 -9.91 11.72
C SER A 144 -5.23 -8.86 10.61
N CYS A 145 -5.66 -7.63 10.93
CA CYS A 145 -5.69 -6.54 9.96
C CYS A 145 -4.30 -6.20 9.42
N LEU A 146 -3.28 -6.12 10.30
CA LEU A 146 -1.89 -5.88 9.89
C LEU A 146 -1.35 -6.99 8.97
N ILE A 147 -1.57 -8.25 9.34
CA ILE A 147 -1.07 -9.40 8.55
C ILE A 147 -1.80 -9.51 7.21
N LEU A 148 -3.14 -9.41 7.20
CA LEU A 148 -3.91 -9.46 5.95
C LEU A 148 -3.57 -8.27 5.05
N SER A 149 -3.39 -7.07 5.61
CA SER A 149 -2.94 -5.91 4.84
C SER A 149 -1.55 -6.14 4.24
N LEU A 150 -0.61 -6.73 4.98
CA LEU A 150 0.70 -7.09 4.45
C LEU A 150 0.61 -8.08 3.30
N LEU A 151 -0.21 -9.13 3.44
CA LEU A 151 -0.42 -10.11 2.38
C LEU A 151 -1.00 -9.46 1.12
N PHE A 152 -2.01 -8.61 1.25
CA PHE A 152 -2.59 -7.90 0.10
C PHE A 152 -1.59 -6.95 -0.55
N VAL A 153 -0.82 -6.18 0.22
CA VAL A 153 0.23 -5.31 -0.34
C VAL A 153 1.26 -6.12 -1.11
N LEU A 154 1.71 -7.27 -0.60
CA LEU A 154 2.66 -8.15 -1.29
C LEU A 154 2.08 -8.75 -2.57
N ILE A 155 0.82 -9.19 -2.56
CA ILE A 155 0.12 -9.71 -3.74
C ILE A 155 0.01 -8.63 -4.81
N VAL A 156 -0.55 -7.47 -4.48
CA VAL A 156 -0.75 -6.35 -5.40
C VAL A 156 0.59 -5.86 -5.96
N ALA A 157 1.64 -5.77 -5.13
CA ALA A 157 2.97 -5.40 -5.59
C ALA A 157 3.57 -6.44 -6.55
N SER A 158 3.40 -7.74 -6.27
CA SER A 158 3.88 -8.82 -7.14
C SER A 158 3.16 -8.82 -8.49
N GLU A 159 1.84 -8.64 -8.48
CA GLU A 159 1.01 -8.51 -9.69
C GLU A 159 1.38 -7.26 -10.50
N ALA A 160 1.66 -6.13 -9.83
CA ALA A 160 2.12 -4.91 -10.48
C ALA A 160 3.50 -5.09 -11.15
N VAL A 161 4.45 -5.78 -10.50
CA VAL A 161 5.77 -6.10 -11.08
C VAL A 161 5.61 -6.99 -12.31
N LEU A 162 4.71 -7.98 -12.25
CA LEU A 162 4.45 -8.87 -13.38
C LEU A 162 3.91 -8.11 -14.60
N VAL A 163 2.93 -7.22 -14.38
CA VAL A 163 2.34 -6.39 -15.45
C VAL A 163 3.38 -5.42 -16.03
N THR A 164 4.11 -4.71 -15.18
CA THR A 164 5.07 -3.67 -15.61
C THR A 164 6.31 -4.24 -16.31
N LYS A 165 6.67 -5.50 -16.04
CA LYS A 165 7.72 -6.21 -16.78
C LYS A 165 7.37 -6.42 -18.25
N VAL A 166 6.08 -6.58 -18.57
CA VAL A 166 5.60 -6.82 -19.94
C VAL A 166 5.16 -5.53 -20.63
N ALA A 167 4.55 -4.61 -19.89
CA ALA A 167 4.10 -3.31 -20.39
C ALA A 167 4.56 -2.19 -19.45
N PRO A 168 5.79 -1.68 -19.64
CA PRO A 168 6.35 -0.62 -18.80
C PRO A 168 5.60 0.70 -18.98
N ILE A 169 5.67 1.52 -17.93
CA ILE A 169 5.05 2.86 -17.82
C ILE A 169 6.14 3.92 -17.87
#